data_AF-A0A5D6XHI6-F1
#
_entry.id   AF-A0A5D6XHI6-F1
#
_cell.length_a   1.000
_cell.length_b   1.000
_cell.length_c   1.000
_cell.angle_alpha   90.00
_cell.angle_beta   90.00
_cell.angle_gamma   90.00
#
_symmetry.space_group_name_H-M   'P 1'
#
loop_
_entity.id
_entity.type
_entity.pdbx_description
1 polymer ?
#
loop_
_entity_poly.entity_id
_entity_poly.type
_entity_poly.pdbx_seq_one_letter_code
_entity_poly.pdbx_strand_id
1 'polypeptide(L)' 'MDNQSAIQIATNRSYTPRAKHIDLRAHFVRDHVESATIELKYVPSKSQLSDLLTKVLPTPRFAELRNSSGIRGVSD' A
#
# COMPACT_ATOMS: atom_id res chain seq x y z
N MET A 1 3.10 3.38 -0.65
CA MET A 1 1.80 3.52 0.05
C MET A 1 1.33 4.95 -0.08
N ASP A 2 0.06 5.17 -0.38
CA ASP A 2 -0.54 6.49 -0.52
C ASP A 2 -1.22 6.99 0.77
N ASN A 3 -1.64 6.08 1.64
CA ASN A 3 -2.18 6.39 2.95
C ASN A 3 -1.07 6.74 3.97
N GLN A 4 -0.83 8.04 4.16
CA GLN A 4 0.15 8.53 5.12
C GLN A 4 -0.17 8.17 6.57
N SER A 5 -1.45 8.11 6.95
CA SER A 5 -1.85 7.70 8.30
C SER A 5 -1.45 6.26 8.59
N ALA A 6 -1.57 5.36 7.61
CA ALA A 6 -1.11 3.98 7.74
C ALA A 6 0.41 3.89 7.88
N ILE A 7 1.16 4.70 7.12
CA ILE A 7 2.63 4.79 7.26
C ILE A 7 2.99 5.26 8.67
N GLN A 8 2.37 6.33 9.16
CA GLN A 8 2.63 6.86 10.51
C GLN A 8 2.29 5.84 11.61
N ILE A 9 1.20 5.09 11.47
CA ILE A 9 0.86 4.02 12.41
C ILE A 9 1.95 2.95 12.40
N ALA A 10 2.44 2.53 11.24
CA ALA A 10 3.47 1.50 11.13
C ALA A 10 4.86 1.96 11.58
N THR A 11 5.17 3.27 11.52
CA THR A 11 6.51 3.80 11.85
C THR A 11 6.60 4.51 13.20
N ASN A 12 5.48 4.86 13.84
CA ASN A 12 5.48 5.64 15.07
C ASN A 12 4.90 4.84 16.26
N ARG A 13 5.52 4.98 17.45
CA ARG A 13 5.05 4.34 18.71
C ARG A 13 3.80 5.01 19.30
N SER A 14 3.41 6.18 18.81
CA SER A 14 2.24 6.96 19.25
C SER A 14 0.91 6.38 18.75
N TYR A 15 0.80 5.06 18.74
CA TYR A 15 -0.43 4.36 18.39
C TYR A 15 -1.37 4.33 19.59
N THR A 16 -2.57 4.88 19.45
CA THR A 16 -3.65 4.66 20.41
C THR A 16 -4.56 3.56 19.88
N PRO A 17 -4.68 2.41 20.58
CA PRO A 17 -5.59 1.34 20.19
C PRO A 17 -7.02 1.87 20.17
N ARG A 18 -7.65 1.85 19.00
CA ARG A 18 -9.08 2.22 18.84
C ARG A 18 -9.93 1.04 18.38
N ALA A 19 -9.33 0.02 17.78
CA ALA A 19 -10.03 -1.17 17.31
C ALA A 19 -9.08 -2.38 17.23
N LYS A 20 -9.42 -3.47 17.91
CA LYS A 20 -8.58 -4.69 18.02
C LYS A 20 -8.08 -5.24 16.68
N HIS A 21 -8.88 -5.16 15.62
CA HIS A 21 -8.49 -5.67 14.29
C HIS A 21 -7.40 -4.82 13.62
N ILE A 22 -7.32 -3.53 13.96
CA ILE A 22 -6.26 -2.63 13.51
C ILE A 22 -5.01 -2.89 14.35
N ASP A 23 -5.15 -3.05 15.66
CA ASP A 23 -4.04 -3.25 16.59
C ASP A 23 -3.16 -4.44 16.14
N LEU A 24 -3.77 -5.61 15.90
CA LEU A 24 -3.05 -6.83 15.51
C LEU A 24 -2.26 -6.63 14.20
N ARG A 25 -2.90 -6.03 13.19
CA ARG A 25 -2.27 -5.78 11.88
C ARG A 25 -1.17 -4.73 11.97
N ALA A 26 -1.38 -3.68 12.77
CA ALA A 26 -0.40 -2.62 12.98
C ALA A 26 0.87 -3.15 13.67
N HIS A 27 0.72 -3.99 14.70
CA HIS A 27 1.84 -4.66 15.34
C HIS A 27 2.61 -5.56 14.36
N PHE A 28 1.90 -6.44 13.64
CA PHE A 28 2.52 -7.32 12.66
C PHE A 28 3.35 -6.55 11.62
N VAL A 29 2.80 -5.50 11.02
CA VAL A 29 3.51 -4.69 10.01
C VAL A 29 4.69 -3.95 10.65
N ARG A 30 4.51 -3.39 11.86
CA ARG A 30 5.58 -2.67 12.56
C ARG A 30 6.78 -3.56 12.85
N ASP A 31 6.57 -4.80 13.30
CA ASP A 31 7.67 -5.74 13.58
C ASP A 31 8.52 -6.01 12.32
N HIS A 32 7.88 -6.09 11.15
CA HIS A 32 8.57 -6.27 9.86
C HIS A 32 9.31 -5.01 9.40
N VAL A 33 8.77 -3.83 9.70
CA VAL A 33 9.43 -2.55 9.43
C VAL A 33 10.64 -2.35 10.35
N GLU A 34 10.49 -2.63 11.65
CA GLU A 34 11.58 -2.53 12.64
C GLU A 34 12.70 -3.55 12.38
N SER A 35 12.37 -4.75 11.89
CA SER A 35 13.35 -5.75 11.45
C SER A 35 13.95 -5.47 10.07
N ALA A 36 13.59 -4.35 9.42
CA ALA A 36 14.01 -3.97 8.07
C ALA A 36 13.69 -5.02 6.99
N THR A 37 12.76 -5.94 7.25
CA THR A 37 12.28 -6.91 6.25
C THR A 37 11.29 -6.27 5.28
N ILE A 38 10.66 -5.16 5.68
CA ILE A 38 9.78 -4.34 4.85
C ILE A 38 10.19 -2.87 4.96
N GLU A 39 10.29 -2.18 3.82
CA GLU A 39 10.50 -0.73 3.75
C GLU A 39 9.20 -0.03 3.32
N LEU A 40 8.77 0.98 4.10
CA LEU A 40 7.59 1.77 3.76
C LEU A 40 7.97 3.08 3.05
N LYS A 41 7.56 3.22 1.79
CA LYS A 41 7.71 4.45 1.00
C LYS A 41 6.38 5.09 0.69
N TYR A 42 6.30 6.41 0.82
CA TYR A 42 5.14 7.16 0.31
C TYR A 42 5.12 7.14 -1.22
N VAL A 43 3.94 6.91 -1.80
CA VAL A 43 3.67 6.97 -3.24
C VAL A 43 2.36 7.74 -3.40
N PRO A 44 2.31 8.84 -4.17
CA PRO A 44 1.06 9.54 -4.42
C PRO A 44 -0.01 8.61 -5.00
N SER A 45 -1.29 8.78 -4.66
CA SER A 45 -2.37 7.92 -5.19
C SER A 45 -2.43 7.90 -6.72
N LYS A 46 -2.04 9.01 -7.37
CA LYS A 46 -1.92 9.09 -8.85
C LYS A 46 -0.80 8.23 -9.44
N SER A 47 0.10 7.71 -8.63
CA SER A 47 1.19 6.83 -9.05
C SER A 47 1.10 5.44 -8.40
N GLN A 48 0.02 5.18 -7.66
CA GLN A 48 -0.16 3.94 -6.92
C GLN A 48 -0.65 2.83 -7.86
N LEU A 49 0.26 1.99 -8.33
CA LEU A 49 -0.03 0.89 -9.26
C LEU A 49 -0.99 -0.15 -8.66
N SER A 50 -1.03 -0.31 -7.33
CA SER A 50 -1.95 -1.25 -6.68
C SER A 50 -3.43 -0.91 -6.89
N ASP A 51 -3.74 0.36 -7.20
CA ASP A 51 -5.11 0.79 -7.50
C ASP A 51 -5.70 0.05 -8.70
N LEU A 52 -4.85 -0.42 -9.62
CA LEU A 52 -5.24 -1.28 -10.74
C LEU A 52 -5.95 -2.56 -10.27
N LEU A 53 -5.57 -3.08 -9.10
CA LEU A 53 -6.04 -4.36 -8.56
C LEU A 53 -7.13 -4.21 -7.49
N THR A 54 -7.25 -3.04 -6.87
CA THR A 54 -8.10 -2.85 -5.68
C THR A 54 -9.26 -1.89 -5.92
N LYS A 55 -9.25 -1.10 -7.00
CA LYS A 55 -10.28 -0.09 -7.29
C LYS A 55 -10.95 -0.35 -8.63
N VAL A 56 -12.22 0.01 -8.70
CA VAL A 56 -12.93 0.18 -9.97
C VAL A 56 -12.51 1.54 -10.54
N LEU A 57 -11.80 1.54 -11.67
CA LEU A 57 -11.24 2.74 -12.28
C LEU A 57 -11.88 3.00 -13.66
N PRO A 58 -12.06 4.28 -14.06
CA PRO A 58 -12.42 4.62 -15.43
C PRO A 58 -11.41 4.06 -16.43
N THR A 59 -11.88 3.67 -17.62
CA THR A 59 -11.04 3.05 -18.67
C THR A 59 -9.73 3.78 -18.97
N PRO A 60 -9.69 5.12 -19.10
CA PRO A 60 -8.43 5.82 -19.34
C PRO A 60 -7.41 5.61 -18.21
N ARG A 61 -7.88 5.70 -16.97
CA ARG A 61 -7.04 5.56 -15.79
C ARG A 61 -6.55 4.13 -15.58
N PHE A 62 -7.41 3.16 -15.83
CA PHE A 62 -7.04 1.75 -15.82
C PHE A 62 -5.94 1.45 -16.85
N ALA A 63 -6.09 1.97 -18.08
CA ALA A 63 -5.11 1.77 -19.14
C ALA A 63 -3.74 2.38 -18.79
N GLU A 64 -3.71 3.61 -18.25
CA GLU A 64 -2.48 4.27 -17.77
C GLU A 64 -1.74 3.40 -16.74
N LEU A 65 -2.45 2.94 -15.69
CA LEU A 65 -1.85 2.14 -14.64
C LEU A 65 -1.41 0.76 -15.14
N ARG A 66 -2.19 0.12 -16.02
CA ARG A 66 -1.83 -1.16 -16.64
C ARG A 66 -0.53 -1.03 -17.42
N ASN A 67 -0.41 -0.03 -18.29
CA ASN A 67 0.80 0.20 -19.09
C ASN A 67 2.03 0.48 -18.22
N SER A 68 1.82 1.12 -17.06
CA SER A 68 2.88 1.44 -16.11
C SER A 68 3.22 0.30 -15.13
N SER A 69 2.38 -0.74 -15.05
CA SER A 69 2.48 -1.81 -14.04
C SER A 69 3.58 -2.83 -14.31
N GLY A 70 4.09 -2.88 -15.55
CA GLY A 70 5.01 -3.94 -16.00
C GLY A 70 4.33 -5.31 -16.19
N ILE A 71 3.04 -5.44 -15.88
CA ILE A 71 2.26 -6.66 -16.08
C ILE A 71 1.96 -6.80 -17.58
N ARG A 72 2.50 -7.84 -18.18
CA ARG A 72 2.29 -8.19 -19.59
C ARG A 72 1.47 -9.48 -19.67
N GLY A 73 0.65 -9.59 -20.72
CA GLY A 73 0.05 -10.88 -21.05
C GLY A 73 1.15 -11.89 -21.34
N VAL A 74 0.95 -13.13 -20.90
CA VAL A 74 1.80 -14.23 -21.33
C VAL A 74 1.63 -14.33 -22.85
N SER A 75 2.73 -14.15 -23.56
CA SER A 75 2.75 -14.46 -25.00
C SER A 75 2.87 -15.97 -25.10
N ASP A 76 1.96 -16.60 -25.83
CA ASP A 76 2.02 -18.04 -26.14
C ASP A 76 3.31 -18.39 -26.90
#